data_AF-B7K737-F1
#
_entry.id   AF-B7K737-F1
#
_cell.length_a   1.000
_cell.length_b   1.000
_cell.length_c   1.000
_cell.angle_alpha   90.00
_cell.angle_beta   90.00
_cell.angle_gamma   90.00
#
_symmetry.space_group_name_H-M   'P 1'
#
loop_
_entity.id
_entity.type
_entity.pdbx_description
1 polymer ?
#
loop_
_entity_poly.entity_id
_entity_poly.type
_entity_poly.pdbx_seq_one_letter_code
_entity_poly.pdbx_strand_id
1 'polypeptide(L)'
;MARYTCSYLVKVQLEQLPLLLDEILHSCGFEIIYQAIGYIMAREIPGKIDFSKLVSVDVFIDATQIQNNQVPLTWVVKSDELPLHHYNHCWQRFNQIQQEIGEHSQWHLVPS
;
A
#
# COMPACT_ATOMS: atom_id res chain seq x y z
N MET A 1 -4.69 -6.21 -16.40
CA MET A 1 -4.00 -5.78 -15.18
C MET A 1 -4.48 -4.38 -14.80
N ALA A 2 -5.22 -4.28 -13.70
CA ALA A 2 -5.51 -3.00 -13.05
C ALA A 2 -4.32 -2.61 -12.17
N ARG A 3 -3.93 -1.33 -12.18
CA ARG A 3 -2.84 -0.80 -11.37
C ARG A 3 -3.15 0.63 -10.94
N TYR A 4 -2.98 0.91 -9.66
CA TYR A 4 -3.16 2.22 -9.04
C TYR A 4 -1.93 2.54 -8.19
N THR A 5 -1.52 3.81 -8.18
CA THR A 5 -0.30 4.25 -7.49
C THR A 5 -0.63 5.51 -6.69
N CYS A 6 -0.07 5.61 -5.48
CA CYS A 6 -0.09 6.84 -4.70
C CYS A 6 1.22 6.99 -3.91
N SER A 7 1.60 8.23 -3.62
CA SER A 7 2.83 8.53 -2.89
C SER A 7 2.52 9.30 -1.61
N TYR A 8 3.23 8.99 -0.54
CA TYR A 8 3.04 9.61 0.76
C TYR A 8 4.39 10.00 1.37
N LEU A 9 4.36 11.05 2.18
CA LEU A 9 5.38 11.34 3.18
C LEU A 9 4.82 10.97 4.55
N VAL A 10 5.48 10.05 5.24
CA VAL A 10 5.11 9.68 6.61
C VAL A 10 6.12 10.20 7.61
N LYS A 11 5.65 10.85 8.67
CA LYS A 11 6.52 11.35 9.74
C LYS A 11 6.71 10.29 10.83
N VAL A 12 7.74 9.46 10.72
CA VAL A 12 7.99 8.33 11.62
C VAL A 12 9.49 7.99 11.68
N GLN A 13 9.94 7.30 12.75
CA GLN A 13 11.27 6.69 12.77
C GLN A 13 11.31 5.50 11.80
N LEU A 14 12.41 5.32 11.06
CA LEU A 14 12.50 4.30 10.03
C LEU A 14 12.32 2.88 10.59
N GLU A 15 12.71 2.67 11.84
CA GLU A 15 12.60 1.42 12.58
C GLU A 15 11.14 1.06 12.92
N GLN A 16 10.27 2.07 13.05
CA GLN A 16 8.85 1.90 13.37
C GLN A 16 7.99 1.74 12.11
N LEU A 17 8.52 2.13 10.94
CA LEU A 17 7.80 2.10 9.69
C LEU A 17 7.28 0.70 9.30
N PRO A 18 8.05 -0.40 9.44
CA PRO A 18 7.55 -1.73 9.14
C PRO A 18 6.30 -2.12 9.95
N LEU A 19 6.29 -1.81 11.25
CA LEU A 19 5.15 -2.09 12.13
C LEU A 19 3.92 -1.30 11.69
N LEU A 20 4.09 -0.01 11.41
CA LEU A 20 3.01 0.86 10.94
C LEU A 20 2.42 0.39 9.60
N LEU A 21 3.28 -0.07 8.68
CA LEU A 21 2.85 -0.61 7.39
C LEU A 21 2.09 -1.94 7.56
N ASP A 22 2.57 -2.81 8.44
CA ASP A 22 1.89 -4.08 8.76
C ASP A 22 0.50 -3.83 9.35
N GLU A 23 0.36 -2.89 10.30
CA GLU A 23 -0.93 -2.51 10.89
C GLU A 23 -1.95 -2.06 9.83
N ILE A 24 -1.55 -1.13 8.93
CA ILE A 24 -2.41 -0.61 7.86
C ILE A 24 -2.78 -1.72 6.86
N LEU A 25 -1.81 -2.53 6.45
CA LEU A 25 -2.04 -3.62 5.51
C LEU A 25 -2.98 -4.66 6.12
N HIS A 26 -2.76 -5.03 7.38
CA HIS A 26 -3.56 -6.01 8.08
C HIS A 26 -5.00 -5.53 8.33
N SER A 27 -5.20 -4.27 8.75
CA SER A 27 -6.54 -3.69 8.90
C SER A 27 -7.29 -3.64 7.57
N CYS A 28 -6.56 -3.45 6.47
CA CYS A 28 -7.10 -3.53 5.12
C CYS A 28 -7.33 -4.96 4.63
N GLY A 29 -6.96 -6.02 5.36
CA GLY A 29 -7.12 -7.42 4.95
C GLY A 29 -6.04 -7.92 3.98
N PHE A 30 -4.82 -7.43 4.13
CA PHE A 30 -3.63 -7.88 3.41
C PHE A 30 -2.65 -8.55 4.38
N GLU A 31 -1.92 -9.54 3.89
CA GLU A 31 -0.80 -10.17 4.58
C GLU A 31 0.51 -9.79 3.89
N ILE A 32 1.54 -9.46 4.66
CA ILE A 32 2.89 -9.27 4.12
C ILE A 32 3.43 -10.65 3.72
N ILE A 33 3.80 -10.79 2.44
CA ILE A 33 4.36 -12.03 1.88
C ILE A 33 5.87 -11.93 1.60
N TYR A 34 6.40 -10.71 1.55
CA TYR A 34 7.83 -10.46 1.40
C TYR A 34 8.21 -9.09 1.95
N GLN A 35 9.36 -9.01 2.61
CA GLN A 35 9.90 -7.78 3.16
C GLN A 35 11.41 -7.73 2.93
N ALA A 36 11.89 -6.59 2.45
CA ALA A 36 13.30 -6.28 2.27
C ALA A 36 13.58 -4.83 2.68
N ILE A 37 14.86 -4.45 2.74
CA ILE A 37 15.25 -3.06 2.96
C ILE A 37 14.69 -2.23 1.79
N GLY A 38 13.89 -1.22 2.10
CA GLY A 38 13.34 -0.34 1.08
C GLY A 38 12.05 -0.85 0.41
N TYR A 39 11.55 -2.04 0.77
CA TYR A 39 10.46 -2.67 0.01
C TYR A 39 9.62 -3.66 0.85
N ILE A 40 8.31 -3.53 0.75
CA ILE A 40 7.33 -4.49 1.29
C ILE A 40 6.40 -4.93 0.17
N MET A 41 6.12 -6.23 0.13
CA MET A 41 5.08 -6.82 -0.72
C MET A 41 4.04 -7.48 0.16
N ALA A 42 2.78 -7.12 -0.07
CA ALA A 42 1.64 -7.73 0.58
C ALA A 42 0.64 -8.24 -0.45
N ARG A 43 -0.17 -9.21 -0.03
CA ARG A 43 -1.22 -9.81 -0.85
C ARG A 43 -2.51 -9.84 -0.06
N GLU A 44 -3.61 -9.60 -0.74
CA GLU A 44 -4.94 -9.74 -0.17
C GLU A 44 -5.14 -11.14 0.40
N ILE A 45 -5.61 -11.22 1.65
CA ILE A 45 -5.89 -12.49 2.30
C ILE A 45 -7.05 -13.17 1.54
N PRO A 46 -6.86 -14.39 1.00
CA PRO A 46 -7.90 -15.04 0.22
C PRO A 46 -9.16 -15.30 1.07
N GLY A 47 -10.28 -14.75 0.61
CA GLY A 47 -11.61 -15.00 1.17
C GLY A 47 -12.50 -15.79 0.21
N LYS A 48 -13.70 -15.27 -0.08
CA LYS A 48 -14.64 -15.82 -1.08
C LYS A 48 -14.39 -15.28 -2.50
N ILE A 49 -13.20 -14.75 -2.78
CA ILE A 49 -12.88 -14.05 -4.03
C ILE A 49 -12.05 -14.98 -4.94
N ASP A 50 -12.29 -14.89 -6.24
CA ASP A 50 -11.51 -15.64 -7.24
C ASP A 50 -10.03 -15.26 -7.18
N PHE A 51 -9.14 -16.25 -7.29
CA PHE A 51 -7.69 -16.01 -7.27
C PHE A 51 -7.21 -14.96 -8.29
N SER A 52 -7.86 -14.89 -9.45
CA SER A 52 -7.54 -13.91 -10.51
C SER A 52 -7.86 -12.45 -10.14
N LYS A 53 -8.62 -12.23 -9.08
CA LYS A 53 -8.98 -10.91 -8.57
C LYS A 53 -8.13 -10.49 -7.37
N LEU A 54 -7.31 -11.39 -6.82
CA LEU A 54 -6.49 -11.06 -5.65
C LEU A 54 -5.60 -9.87 -5.94
N VAL A 55 -5.63 -8.91 -5.02
CA VAL A 55 -4.84 -7.70 -5.11
C VAL A 55 -3.48 -7.92 -4.43
N SER A 56 -2.42 -7.46 -5.06
CA SER A 56 -1.09 -7.33 -4.48
C SER A 56 -0.78 -5.85 -4.25
N VAL A 57 -0.06 -5.56 -3.18
CA VAL A 57 0.40 -4.22 -2.81
C VAL A 57 1.91 -4.26 -2.73
N ASP A 58 2.57 -3.38 -3.48
CA ASP A 58 3.99 -3.09 -3.32
C ASP A 58 4.14 -1.74 -2.64
N VAL A 59 4.97 -1.66 -1.59
CA VAL A 59 5.35 -0.42 -0.92
C VAL A 59 6.84 -0.21 -1.09
N PHE A 60 7.22 0.88 -1.74
CA PHE A 60 8.61 1.29 -1.94
C PHE A 60 8.94 2.39 -0.95
N ILE A 61 10.00 2.20 -0.18
CA ILE A 61 10.51 3.12 0.84
C ILE A 61 11.78 3.77 0.27
N ASP A 62 11.73 5.08 0.00
CA ASP A 62 12.89 5.80 -0.50
C ASP A 62 13.77 6.27 0.67
N ALA A 63 14.68 5.39 1.10
CA ALA A 63 15.62 5.69 2.17
C ALA A 63 16.61 6.82 1.81
N THR A 64 16.81 7.12 0.53
CA THR A 64 17.77 8.15 0.08
C THR A 64 17.23 9.57 0.24
N GLN A 65 15.92 9.71 0.36
CA GLN A 65 15.22 10.99 0.44
C GLN A 65 14.66 11.29 1.84
N ILE A 66 15.08 10.53 2.87
CA ILE A 66 14.63 10.76 4.25
C ILE A 66 15.19 12.08 4.78
N GLN A 67 14.29 12.96 5.23
CA GLN A 67 14.65 14.23 5.88
C GLN A 67 13.73 14.48 7.06
N ASN A 68 14.27 14.85 8.22
CA ASN A 68 13.48 15.19 9.42
C ASN A 68 12.44 14.12 9.81
N ASN A 69 12.81 12.84 9.72
CA ASN A 69 11.93 11.67 9.92
C ASN A 69 10.71 11.64 8.98
N GLN A 70 10.73 12.38 7.88
CA GLN A 70 9.79 12.21 6.79
C GLN A 70 10.34 11.14 5.86
N VAL A 71 9.63 10.04 5.79
CA VAL A 71 10.00 8.90 4.93
C VAL A 71 9.09 8.92 3.70
N PRO A 72 9.66 9.11 2.49
CA PRO A 72 8.89 9.03 1.26
C PRO A 72 8.56 7.59 0.91
N LEU A 73 7.30 7.37 0.55
CA LEU A 73 6.74 6.07 0.25
C LEU A 73 5.96 6.13 -1.05
N THR A 74 6.05 5.08 -1.84
CA THR A 74 5.20 4.87 -3.00
C THR A 74 4.48 3.53 -2.87
N TRP A 75 3.16 3.58 -2.92
CA TRP A 75 2.29 2.42 -2.89
C TRP A 75 1.84 2.10 -4.30
N VAL A 76 1.92 0.84 -4.68
CA VAL A 76 1.42 0.31 -5.95
C VAL A 76 0.46 -0.82 -5.64
N VAL A 77 -0.81 -0.63 -6.00
CA VAL A 77 -1.88 -1.61 -5.81
C VAL A 77 -2.22 -2.19 -7.19
N LYS A 78 -2.10 -3.50 -7.34
CA LYS A 78 -2.22 -4.18 -8.64
C LYS A 78 -2.97 -5.51 -8.52
N SER A 79 -3.64 -5.91 -9.60
CA SER A 79 -4.22 -7.25 -9.73
C SER A 79 -4.11 -7.73 -11.18
N ASP A 80 -4.15 -9.05 -11.36
CA ASP A 80 -4.16 -9.68 -12.67
C ASP A 80 -5.51 -9.56 -13.39
N GLU A 81 -6.52 -8.99 -12.73
CA GLU A 81 -7.83 -8.67 -13.30
C GLU A 81 -7.65 -7.80 -14.56
N LEU A 82 -8.40 -8.14 -15.61
CA LEU A 82 -8.51 -7.29 -16.79
C LEU A 82 -9.33 -6.05 -16.41
N PRO A 83 -8.86 -4.82 -16.67
CA PRO A 83 -9.55 -3.60 -16.29
C PRO A 83 -10.70 -3.30 -17.26
N LEU A 84 -11.67 -4.21 -17.35
CA LEU A 84 -12.85 -4.07 -18.20
C LEU A 84 -13.74 -2.91 -17.73
N HIS A 85 -13.66 -2.57 -16.43
CA HIS A 85 -14.34 -1.44 -15.81
C HIS A 85 -13.40 -0.69 -14.84
N HIS A 86 -13.59 0.63 -14.73
CA HIS A 86 -12.80 1.47 -13.81
C HIS A 86 -13.12 1.16 -12.34
N TYR A 87 -14.38 0.89 -12.03
CA TYR A 87 -14.84 0.42 -10.72
C TYR A 87 -14.69 -1.10 -10.62
N ASN A 88 -13.43 -1.56 -10.51
CA ASN A 88 -13.09 -2.97 -10.32
C ASN A 88 -12.65 -3.23 -8.87
N HIS A 89 -12.42 -4.50 -8.53
CA HIS A 89 -12.03 -4.89 -7.18
C HIS A 89 -10.71 -4.21 -6.75
N CYS A 90 -9.72 -4.17 -7.65
CA CYS A 90 -8.44 -3.49 -7.40
C CYS A 90 -8.61 -2.00 -7.04
N TRP A 91 -9.51 -1.29 -7.72
CA TRP A 91 -9.85 0.10 -7.41
C TRP A 91 -10.48 0.25 -6.03
N GLN A 92 -11.41 -0.64 -5.65
CA GLN A 92 -12.05 -0.60 -4.33
C GLN A 92 -11.01 -0.78 -3.21
N ARG A 93 -10.10 -1.75 -3.38
CA ARG A 93 -9.05 -2.03 -2.41
C ARG A 93 -8.01 -0.91 -2.33
N PHE A 94 -7.68 -0.29 -3.47
CA PHE A 94 -6.86 0.93 -3.50
C PHE A 94 -7.48 2.05 -2.66
N ASN A 95 -8.78 2.36 -2.85
CA ASN A 95 -9.43 3.41 -2.08
C ASN A 95 -9.51 3.09 -0.58
N GLN A 96 -9.73 1.83 -0.22
CA GLN A 96 -9.74 1.41 1.18
C GLN A 96 -8.38 1.66 1.85
N ILE A 97 -7.28 1.30 1.18
CA ILE A 97 -5.93 1.59 1.68
C ILE A 97 -5.72 3.09 1.84
N GLN A 98 -6.13 3.90 0.86
CA GLN A 98 -6.01 5.36 0.96
C GLN A 98 -6.83 5.95 2.10
N GLN A 99 -8.04 5.42 2.35
CA GLN A 99 -8.89 5.85 3.45
C GLN A 99 -8.23 5.52 4.79
N GLU A 100 -7.76 4.28 4.97
CA GLU A 100 -7.06 3.86 6.19
C GLU A 100 -5.84 4.75 6.47
N ILE A 101 -5.00 4.98 5.45
CA ILE A 101 -3.84 5.89 5.57
C ILE A 101 -4.30 7.31 5.94
N GLY A 102 -5.41 7.79 5.38
CA GLY A 102 -5.96 9.12 5.63
C GLY A 102 -6.48 9.34 7.05
N GLU A 103 -6.82 8.27 7.78
CA GLU A 103 -7.20 8.35 9.21
C GLU A 103 -5.99 8.63 10.12
N HIS A 104 -4.77 8.45 9.61
CA HIS A 104 -3.53 8.65 10.36
C HIS A 104 -2.86 10.00 10.02
N SER A 105 -2.95 10.96 10.95
CA SER A 105 -2.39 12.33 10.81
C SER A 105 -0.89 12.44 10.50
N GLN A 106 -0.12 11.37 10.68
CA GLN A 106 1.31 11.31 10.36
C GLN A 106 1.60 11.15 8.86
N TRP A 107 0.59 10.82 8.04
CA TRP A 107 0.70 10.61 6.61
C TRP A 107 0.25 11.82 5.81
N HIS A 108 1.07 12.23 4.85
CA HIS A 108 0.79 13.35 3.98
C HIS A 108 0.83 12.86 2.53
N LEU A 109 -0.30 12.97 1.83
CA LEU A 109 -0.37 12.61 0.41
C LEU A 109 0.50 13.56 -0.40
N VAL A 110 1.37 13.00 -1.25
CA VAL A 110 2.16 13.77 -2.21
C VAL A 110 1.40 13.76 -3.54
N PRO A 111 0.99 14.92 -4.07
CA PRO A 111 0.40 14.97 -5.40
C PRO A 111 1.43 14.50 -6.43
N SER A 112 1.03 13.53 -7.25
CA SER A 112 1.77 12.98 -8.38
C SER A 112 1.78 13.94 -9.57
#